data_AF-A0A497Q701-F1
#
_entry.id   AF-A0A497Q701-F1
#
_cell.length_a   1.000
_cell.length_b   1.000
_cell.length_c   1.000
_cell.angle_alpha   90.00
_cell.angle_beta   90.00
_cell.angle_gamma   90.00
#
_symmetry.space_group_name_H-M   'P 1'
#
loop_
_entity.id
_entity.type
_entity.pdbx_description
1 polymer ?
#
loop_
_entity_poly.entity_id
_entity_poly.type
_entity_poly.pdbx_seq_one_letter_code
_entity_poly.pdbx_strand_id
1 'polypeptide(L)'
;MKLYYKVTPDVYRSCLEQIREKFAMHEEVDEAHTILLLDDESQIERVIGTFDPNTDDMAQVRVTLVDESLRGFFDSVLGAPYKVR
;
A
#
# COMPACT_ATOMS: atom_id res chain seq x y z
N MET A 1 2.15 11.75 6.50
CA MET A 1 0.72 11.38 6.61
C MET A 1 0.54 9.87 6.51
N LYS A 2 -0.38 9.26 7.29
CA LYS A 2 -0.71 7.83 7.20
C LYS A 2 -2.09 7.63 6.59
N LEU A 3 -2.18 6.77 5.58
CA LEU A 3 -3.41 6.40 4.89
C LEU A 3 -3.63 4.89 5.01
N TYR A 4 -4.89 4.49 5.14
CA TYR A 4 -5.27 3.10 5.36
C TYR A 4 -6.37 2.73 4.37
N TYR A 5 -6.17 1.66 3.60
CA TYR A 5 -7.05 1.22 2.54
C TYR A 5 -7.49 -0.23 2.76
N LYS A 6 -8.65 -0.56 2.21
CA LYS A 6 -9.13 -1.94 2.05
C LYS A 6 -9.27 -2.21 0.57
N VAL A 7 -8.68 -3.29 0.12
CA VAL A 7 -8.73 -3.75 -1.26
C VAL A 7 -9.19 -5.19 -1.28
N THR A 8 -9.94 -5.55 -2.31
CA THR A 8 -10.39 -6.93 -2.47
C THR A 8 -9.20 -7.81 -2.85
N PRO A 9 -9.19 -9.09 -2.43
CA PRO A 9 -8.05 -9.98 -2.70
C PRO A 9 -7.69 -10.13 -4.18
N ASP A 10 -8.68 -10.03 -5.08
CA ASP A 10 -8.51 -10.19 -6.53
C ASP A 10 -7.69 -9.06 -7.17
N VAL A 11 -7.71 -7.85 -6.58
CA VAL A 11 -6.94 -6.70 -7.10
C VAL A 11 -5.72 -6.36 -6.25
N TYR A 12 -5.62 -6.89 -5.03
CA TYR A 12 -4.56 -6.56 -4.06
C TYR A 12 -3.16 -6.62 -4.67
N ARG A 13 -2.80 -7.74 -5.32
CA ARG A 13 -1.46 -7.90 -5.91
C ARG A 13 -1.21 -6.89 -7.03
N SER A 14 -2.19 -6.68 -7.91
CA SER A 14 -2.09 -5.73 -9.02
C SER A 14 -1.94 -4.29 -8.53
N CYS A 15 -2.63 -3.90 -7.46
CA CYS A 15 -2.47 -2.58 -6.85
C CYS A 15 -1.05 -2.35 -6.33
N LEU A 16 -0.48 -3.34 -5.62
CA LEU A 16 0.89 -3.23 -5.10
C LEU A 16 1.92 -3.19 -6.23
N GLU A 17 1.74 -3.98 -7.28
CA GLU A 17 2.63 -3.97 -8.45
C GLU A 17 2.64 -2.59 -9.14
N GLN A 18 1.47 -1.96 -9.32
CA GLN A 18 1.38 -0.61 -9.90
C GLN A 18 2.14 0.44 -9.06
N ILE A 19 2.05 0.35 -7.73
CA ILE A 19 2.76 1.25 -6.82
C ILE A 19 4.27 1.00 -6.92
N ARG A 20 4.68 -0.27 -6.83
CA ARG A 20 6.08 -0.68 -6.91
C ARG A 20 6.73 -0.22 -8.20
N GLU A 21 6.07 -0.43 -9.34
CA GLU A 21 6.61 -0.06 -10.65
C GLU A 21 6.67 1.46 -10.85
N LYS A 22 5.65 2.20 -10.40
CA LYS A 22 5.61 3.65 -10.55
C LYS A 22 6.76 4.35 -9.84
N PHE A 23 7.11 3.87 -8.65
CA PHE A 23 8.12 4.49 -7.79
C PHE A 23 9.44 3.70 -7.75
N ALA A 24 9.56 2.62 -8.53
CA ALA A 24 10.71 1.72 -8.53
C ALA A 24 11.09 1.22 -7.11
N MET A 25 10.09 0.84 -6.31
CA MET A 25 10.28 0.45 -4.91
C MET A 25 10.90 -0.95 -4.79
N HIS A 26 11.70 -1.14 -3.74
CA HIS A 26 12.13 -2.44 -3.28
C HIS A 26 10.95 -3.17 -2.60
N GLU A 27 10.75 -4.45 -2.92
CA GLU A 27 9.69 -5.27 -2.33
C GLU A 27 10.31 -6.33 -1.41
N GLU A 28 9.85 -6.34 -0.16
CA GLU A 28 10.13 -7.38 0.83
C GLU A 28 8.82 -8.11 1.17
N VAL A 29 8.83 -9.44 1.20
CA VAL A 29 7.66 -10.25 1.53
C VAL A 29 7.97 -11.10 2.76
N ASP A 30 7.10 -11.02 3.76
CA ASP A 30 7.20 -11.78 5.02
C ASP A 30 5.84 -12.30 5.46
N GLU A 31 5.67 -13.63 5.42
CA GLU A 31 4.41 -14.32 5.72
C GLU A 31 3.19 -13.69 5.00
N ALA A 32 2.34 -12.98 5.75
CA ALA A 32 1.14 -12.31 5.25
C ALA A 32 1.38 -10.83 4.86
N HIS A 33 2.62 -10.35 4.90
CA HIS A 33 2.99 -8.96 4.69
C HIS A 33 3.78 -8.77 3.39
N THR A 34 3.46 -7.70 2.68
CA THR A 34 4.24 -7.17 1.56
C THR A 34 4.63 -5.75 1.88
N ILE A 35 5.93 -5.48 1.96
CA ILE A 35 6.49 -4.17 2.31
C ILE A 35 7.15 -3.61 1.05
N LEU A 36 6.75 -2.40 0.65
CA LEU A 36 7.42 -1.64 -0.40
C LEU A 36 8.18 -0.48 0.24
N LEU A 37 9.47 -0.40 -0.07
CA LEU A 37 10.40 0.62 0.45
C LEU A 37 10.98 1.44 -0.71
N LEU A 38 11.11 2.74 -0.50
CA LEU A 38 11.77 3.65 -1.42
C LEU A 38 13.20 3.88 -0.93
N ASP A 39 14.20 3.83 -1.82
CA ASP A 39 15.60 4.05 -1.43
C ASP A 39 15.83 5.45 -0.85
N ASP A 40 15.10 6.44 -1.36
CA ASP A 40 15.02 7.79 -0.81
C ASP A 40 13.60 8.04 -0.28
N GLU A 41 13.43 8.03 1.04
CA GLU A 41 12.15 8.21 1.72
C GLU A 41 11.58 9.65 1.63
N SER A 42 12.17 10.54 0.82
CA SER A 42 11.75 11.94 0.66
C SER A 42 10.29 12.12 0.24
N GLN A 43 9.70 11.14 -0.44
CA GLN A 43 8.32 11.17 -0.92
C GLN A 43 7.39 10.18 -0.20
N ILE A 44 7.87 8.95 -0.02
CA ILE A 44 7.13 7.83 0.56
C ILE A 44 8.06 7.16 1.57
N GLU A 45 7.64 7.08 2.84
CA GLU A 45 8.38 6.34 3.85
C GLU A 45 8.25 4.83 3.57
N ARG A 46 7.01 4.33 3.38
CA ARG A 46 6.75 2.93 3.07
C ARG A 46 5.30 2.66 2.69
N VAL A 47 5.09 1.52 2.03
CA VAL A 47 3.78 0.89 1.81
C VAL A 47 3.80 -0.50 2.41
N ILE A 48 2.78 -0.87 3.18
CA ILE A 48 2.63 -2.21 3.74
C ILE A 48 1.27 -2.74 3.34
N GLY A 49 1.26 -3.81 2.56
CA GLY A 49 0.10 -4.65 2.34
C GLY A 49 0.08 -5.82 3.34
N THR A 50 -1.10 -6.16 3.84
CA THR A 50 -1.34 -7.32 4.69
C THR A 50 -2.54 -8.08 4.18
N PHE A 51 -2.37 -9.38 3.94
CA PHE A 51 -3.45 -10.27 3.52
C PHE A 51 -3.13 -11.73 3.85
N ASP A 52 -3.97 -12.36 4.67
CA ASP A 52 -3.98 -13.81 4.87
C ASP A 52 -5.23 -14.43 4.21
N PRO A 53 -5.08 -15.22 3.13
CA PRO A 53 -6.22 -15.82 2.43
C PRO A 53 -7.04 -16.81 3.27
N ASN A 54 -6.52 -17.26 4.42
CA ASN A 54 -7.22 -18.20 5.29
C ASN A 54 -8.12 -17.50 6.31
N THR A 55 -7.85 -16.24 6.62
CA THR A 55 -8.50 -15.53 7.74
C THR A 55 -9.09 -14.17 7.34
N ASP A 56 -8.59 -13.54 6.28
CA ASP A 56 -9.02 -12.21 5.86
C ASP A 56 -10.03 -12.25 4.71
N ASP A 57 -11.15 -11.54 4.90
CA ASP A 57 -12.10 -11.25 3.81
C ASP A 57 -11.57 -10.18 2.83
N MET A 58 -10.68 -9.31 3.31
CA MET A 58 -10.19 -8.12 2.61
C MET A 58 -8.72 -7.90 2.92
N ALA A 59 -7.93 -7.56 1.91
CA ALA A 59 -6.56 -7.13 2.09
C ALA A 59 -6.50 -5.68 2.62
N GLN A 60 -5.53 -5.41 3.48
CA GLN A 60 -5.30 -4.08 4.05
C GLN A 60 -4.03 -3.49 3.46
N VAL A 61 -4.06 -2.20 3.12
CA VAL A 61 -2.86 -1.48 2.70
C VAL A 61 -2.68 -0.23 3.54
N ARG A 62 -1.51 -0.10 4.17
CA ARG A 62 -1.09 1.08 4.90
C ARG A 62 -0.02 1.80 4.10
N VAL A 63 -0.24 3.09 3.85
CA VAL A 63 0.70 3.96 3.14
C VAL A 63 1.15 5.07 4.08
N THR A 64 2.47 5.22 4.27
CA THR A 64 3.03 6.38 4.96
C THR A 64 3.67 7.31 3.94
N LEU A 65 3.02 8.45 3.69
CA LEU A 65 3.48 9.49 2.76
C LEU A 65 4.26 10.56 3.50
N VAL A 66 5.34 11.05 2.88
CA VAL A 66 6.00 12.30 3.25
C VAL A 66 5.43 13.43 2.39
N ASP A 67 5.28 13.22 1.09
CA ASP A 67 4.65 14.14 0.16
C ASP A 67 3.13 13.89 0.05
N GLU A 68 2.31 14.80 0.57
CA GLU A 68 0.86 14.68 0.57
C GLU A 68 0.24 14.82 -0.84
N SER A 69 0.95 15.39 -1.82
CA SER A 69 0.47 15.54 -3.19
C SER A 69 0.24 14.19 -3.88
N LEU A 70 0.94 13.14 -3.42
CA LEU A 70 0.82 11.78 -3.93
C LEU A 70 -0.47 11.09 -3.49
N ARG A 71 -1.21 11.65 -2.54
CA ARG A 71 -2.46 11.04 -2.05
C ARG A 71 -3.43 10.72 -3.18
N GLY A 72 -3.62 11.63 -4.14
CA GLY A 72 -4.55 11.41 -5.25
C GLY A 72 -4.18 10.20 -6.11
N PHE A 73 -2.89 9.87 -6.21
CA PHE A 73 -2.44 8.65 -6.88
C PHE A 73 -2.83 7.40 -6.09
N PHE A 74 -2.55 7.37 -4.78
CA PHE A 74 -2.90 6.21 -3.96
C PHE A 74 -4.41 6.01 -3.85
N ASP A 75 -5.18 7.09 -3.72
CA ASP A 75 -6.65 7.04 -3.71
C ASP A 75 -7.19 6.47 -5.05
N SER A 76 -6.50 6.73 -6.17
CA SER A 76 -6.85 6.19 -7.49
C SER A 76 -6.52 4.70 -7.66
N VAL A 77 -5.48 4.20 -6.99
CA VAL A 77 -5.03 2.80 -7.11
C VAL A 77 -5.70 1.90 -6.07
N LEU A 78 -5.88 2.40 -4.85
CA LEU A 78 -6.34 1.63 -3.68
C LEU A 78 -7.78 1.98 -3.27
N GLY A 79 -8.43 2.92 -3.96
CA GLY A 79 -9.75 3.42 -3.61
C GLY A 79 -9.73 4.43 -2.48
N ALA A 80 -10.85 4.60 -1.77
CA ALA A 80 -10.95 5.59 -0.71
C ALA A 80 -10.31 5.09 0.61
N PRO A 81 -9.44 5.89 1.26
CA PRO A 81 -8.89 5.52 2.55
C PRO A 81 -9.96 5.58 3.65
N TYR A 82 -9.91 4.65 4.60
CA TYR A 82 -10.77 4.67 5.79
C TYR A 82 -10.13 5.43 6.94
N LYS A 83 -10.96 6.05 7.78
CA LYS A 83 -10.49 6.73 8.99
C LYS A 83 -10.26 5.73 10.10
N VAL A 84 -9.04 5.69 10.62
CA VAL A 84 -8.70 5.01 11.87
C VAL A 84 -8.89 6.01 13.01
N ARG A 85 -9.54 5.59 14.09
CA ARG A 85 -9.71 6.39 15.31
C ARG A 85 -8.56 6.16 16.28
#